data_AF-A0A971XIF7-F1
#
_entry.id   AF-A0A971XIF7-F1
#
_cell.length_a   1.000
_cell.length_b   1.000
_cell.length_c   1.000
_cell.angle_alpha   90.00
_cell.angle_beta   90.00
_cell.angle_gamma   90.00
#
_symmetry.space_group_name_H-M   'P 1'
#
loop_
_entity.id
_entity.type
_entity.pdbx_description
1 polymer ?
#
loop_
_entity_poly.entity_id
_entity_poly.type
_entity_poly.pdbx_seq_one_letter_code
_entity_poly.pdbx_strand_id
1 'polypeptide(L)'
;MKKVIASFSLIMMSIVMFAQADYSHFTRDIRSYSDNYSDDQVMGLYEHHYDVPRNTLVQLFNGFGLDWGNVSLGLELSNYLGVPVSDILGIYRENPEGNGWGVMAQRYGIKPGSPEFHRMKAMMGKRNRNWNDIFDDYGKTRNPSVAQRNRLPVNKGLIRLDPMSSKEMKQINKEIEKRNKKIYKSEKKMMKEWEKEDRKIRKQTEKIRKEQGKQMKKNGKW
;
A
#
# COMPACT_ATOMS: atom_id res chain seq x y z
N MET A 1 -13.69 18.67 37.78
CA MET A 1 -13.33 17.42 37.06
C MET A 1 -13.57 17.43 35.53
N LYS A 2 -14.10 18.49 34.91
CA LYS A 2 -14.31 18.52 33.43
C LYS A 2 -13.07 18.93 32.61
N LYS A 3 -12.11 19.66 33.20
CA LYS A 3 -10.92 20.16 32.49
C LYS A 3 -9.84 19.09 32.26
N VAL A 4 -9.76 18.06 33.11
CA VAL A 4 -8.75 16.98 33.00
C VAL A 4 -9.13 15.94 31.92
N ILE A 5 -10.43 15.71 31.70
CA ILE A 5 -10.93 14.76 30.69
C ILE A 5 -10.67 15.30 29.27
N ALA A 6 -10.88 16.60 29.04
CA ALA A 6 -10.67 17.23 27.73
C ALA A 6 -9.19 17.20 27.30
N SER A 7 -8.25 17.38 28.23
CA SER A 7 -6.81 17.32 27.95
C SER A 7 -6.35 15.91 27.56
N PHE A 8 -6.88 14.88 28.23
CA PHE A 8 -6.57 13.48 27.91
C PHE A 8 -7.11 13.08 26.52
N SER A 9 -8.32 13.50 26.15
CA SER A 9 -8.88 13.24 24.82
C SER A 9 -8.11 13.93 23.69
N LEU A 10 -7.65 15.18 23.89
CA LEU A 10 -6.85 15.92 22.90
C LEU A 10 -5.45 15.31 22.69
N ILE A 11 -4.80 14.87 23.77
CA ILE A 11 -3.52 14.15 23.69
C ILE A 11 -3.71 12.77 23.05
N MET A 12 -4.79 12.05 23.36
CA MET A 12 -5.10 10.76 22.73
C MET A 12 -5.40 10.89 21.23
N MET A 13 -6.06 11.96 20.79
CA MET A 13 -6.38 12.19 19.38
C MET A 13 -5.13 12.53 18.55
N SER A 14 -4.19 13.31 19.09
CA SER A 14 -2.92 13.61 18.40
C SER A 14 -2.01 12.39 18.31
N ILE A 15 -1.99 11.56 19.35
CA ILE A 15 -1.28 10.27 19.42
C ILE A 15 -1.75 9.33 18.30
N VAL A 16 -3.06 9.14 18.11
CA VAL A 16 -3.60 8.29 17.02
C VAL A 16 -3.19 8.81 15.63
N MET A 17 -3.15 10.13 15.43
CA MET A 17 -2.75 10.73 14.15
C MET A 17 -1.28 10.48 13.78
N PHE A 18 -0.35 10.44 14.74
CA PHE A 18 1.07 10.22 14.45
C PHE A 18 1.38 8.79 14.01
N ALA A 19 0.79 7.79 14.68
CA ALA A 19 0.93 6.40 14.26
C ALA A 19 0.24 6.17 12.89
N GLN A 20 -0.93 6.75 12.69
CA GLN A 20 -1.66 6.71 11.42
C GLN A 20 -0.85 7.32 10.27
N ALA A 21 -0.15 8.44 10.50
CA ALA A 21 0.72 9.03 9.49
C ALA A 21 1.84 8.05 9.07
N ASP A 22 2.59 7.49 10.03
CA ASP A 22 3.69 6.55 9.72
C ASP A 22 3.20 5.27 9.02
N TYR A 23 2.07 4.71 9.47
CA TYR A 23 1.44 3.55 8.80
C TYR A 23 0.98 3.89 7.39
N SER A 24 0.36 5.06 7.21
CA SER A 24 -0.10 5.51 5.90
C SER A 24 1.05 5.74 4.93
N HIS A 25 2.20 6.24 5.40
CA HIS A 25 3.39 6.37 4.58
C HIS A 25 3.90 5.01 4.14
N PHE A 26 4.04 4.05 5.07
CA PHE A 26 4.46 2.71 4.73
C PHE A 26 3.52 2.06 3.72
N THR A 27 2.21 2.01 3.98
CA THR A 27 1.28 1.33 3.07
C THR A 27 1.22 2.00 1.70
N ARG A 28 1.28 3.33 1.64
CA ARG A 28 1.30 4.10 0.39
C ARG A 28 2.57 3.85 -0.42
N ASP A 29 3.73 3.78 0.22
CA ASP A 29 5.00 3.50 -0.47
C ASP A 29 4.99 2.08 -1.04
N ILE A 30 4.63 1.08 -0.24
CA ILE A 30 4.50 -0.31 -0.69
C ILE A 30 3.49 -0.43 -1.82
N ARG A 31 2.34 0.24 -1.71
CA ARG A 31 1.33 0.30 -2.78
C ARG A 31 1.93 0.89 -4.06
N SER A 32 2.61 2.03 -3.96
CA SER A 32 3.27 2.67 -5.09
C SER A 32 4.30 1.77 -5.77
N TYR A 33 5.03 0.95 -5.01
CA TYR A 33 5.94 -0.05 -5.58
C TYR A 33 5.15 -1.14 -6.32
N SER A 34 4.06 -1.62 -5.71
CA SER A 34 3.25 -2.72 -6.23
C SER A 34 2.39 -2.35 -7.44
N ASP A 35 1.94 -1.10 -7.57
CA ASP A 35 1.02 -0.63 -8.62
C ASP A 35 1.60 -0.78 -10.04
N ASN A 36 2.92 -0.96 -10.17
CA ASN A 36 3.60 -1.21 -11.46
C ASN A 36 3.56 -2.68 -11.90
N TYR A 37 2.96 -3.57 -11.11
CA TYR A 37 2.98 -5.01 -11.30
C TYR A 37 1.59 -5.61 -11.16
N SER A 38 1.36 -6.79 -11.75
CA SER A 38 0.10 -7.50 -11.57
C SER A 38 0.02 -8.12 -10.17
N ASP A 39 -1.20 -8.34 -9.66
CA ASP A 39 -1.40 -9.00 -8.37
C ASP A 39 -0.67 -10.34 -8.25
N ASP A 40 -0.60 -11.13 -9.32
CA ASP A 40 0.10 -12.43 -9.31
C ASP A 40 1.61 -12.26 -9.15
N GLN A 41 2.19 -11.22 -9.79
CA GLN A 41 3.60 -10.89 -9.64
C GLN A 41 3.92 -10.44 -8.21
N VAL A 42 3.09 -9.54 -7.65
CA VAL A 42 3.24 -9.06 -6.28
C VAL A 42 3.07 -10.22 -5.29
N MET A 43 2.08 -11.08 -5.51
CA MET A 43 1.82 -12.24 -4.67
C MET A 43 2.98 -13.23 -4.67
N GLY A 44 3.65 -13.45 -5.82
CA GLY A 44 4.87 -14.23 -5.88
C GLY A 44 5.99 -13.65 -4.98
N LEU A 45 6.18 -12.34 -4.98
CA LEU A 45 7.13 -11.69 -4.08
C LEU A 45 6.76 -11.90 -2.61
N TYR A 46 5.47 -11.77 -2.26
CA TYR A 46 4.99 -11.94 -0.89
C TYR A 46 5.08 -13.38 -0.42
N GLU A 47 4.81 -14.35 -1.30
CA GLU A 47 4.98 -15.79 -1.02
C GLU A 47 6.44 -16.09 -0.68
N HIS A 48 7.39 -15.61 -1.48
CA HIS A 48 8.81 -15.80 -1.23
C HIS A 48 9.33 -15.01 -0.01
N HIS A 49 8.75 -13.85 0.29
CA HIS A 49 9.17 -13.00 1.39
C HIS A 49 8.61 -13.44 2.75
N TYR A 50 7.33 -13.78 2.81
CA TYR A 50 6.64 -14.10 4.05
C TYR A 50 6.48 -15.60 4.30
N ASP A 51 6.76 -16.45 3.30
CA ASP A 51 6.46 -17.89 3.34
C ASP A 51 4.98 -18.20 3.60
N VAL A 52 4.11 -17.30 3.14
CA VAL A 52 2.66 -17.44 3.28
C VAL A 52 2.10 -18.03 1.99
N PRO A 53 1.32 -19.11 2.06
CA PRO A 53 0.70 -19.71 0.87
C PRO A 53 -0.13 -18.70 0.07
N ARG A 54 -0.07 -18.79 -1.26
CA ARG A 54 -0.82 -17.90 -2.19
C ARG A 54 -2.31 -17.75 -1.86
N ASN A 55 -2.99 -18.83 -1.49
CA ASN A 55 -4.41 -18.78 -1.14
C ASN A 55 -4.66 -17.92 0.11
N THR A 56 -3.79 -17.98 1.11
CA THR A 56 -3.83 -17.11 2.28
C THR A 56 -3.55 -15.66 1.88
N LEU A 57 -2.56 -15.40 1.02
CA LEU A 57 -2.29 -14.05 0.52
C LEU A 57 -3.48 -13.45 -0.23
N VAL A 58 -4.22 -14.23 -1.00
CA VAL A 58 -5.47 -13.79 -1.65
C VAL A 58 -6.53 -13.41 -0.61
N GLN A 59 -6.71 -14.21 0.45
CA GLN A 59 -7.66 -13.88 1.51
C GLN A 59 -7.27 -12.61 2.25
N LEU A 60 -5.98 -12.44 2.54
CA LEU A 60 -5.45 -11.24 3.17
C LEU A 60 -5.63 -10.03 2.27
N PHE A 61 -5.34 -10.14 0.97
CA PHE A 61 -5.54 -9.06 0.01
C PHE A 61 -7.00 -8.60 -0.06
N ASN A 62 -7.94 -9.55 -0.16
CA ASN A 62 -9.36 -9.25 -0.10
C ASN A 62 -9.77 -8.64 1.25
N GLY A 63 -9.18 -9.12 2.36
CA GLY A 63 -9.51 -8.65 3.69
C GLY A 63 -8.96 -7.27 4.03
N PHE A 64 -7.82 -6.90 3.46
CA PHE A 64 -7.14 -5.63 3.65
C PHE A 64 -7.49 -4.59 2.58
N GLY A 65 -8.70 -4.70 2.02
CA GLY A 65 -9.26 -3.66 1.13
C GLY A 65 -8.63 -3.64 -0.27
N LEU A 66 -8.11 -4.76 -0.76
CA LEU A 66 -7.45 -4.88 -2.07
C LEU A 66 -6.19 -3.99 -2.18
N ASP A 67 -5.43 -3.91 -1.09
CA ASP A 67 -4.24 -3.07 -0.99
C ASP A 67 -3.07 -3.89 -0.44
N TRP A 68 -2.04 -4.08 -1.28
CA TRP A 68 -0.84 -4.84 -0.92
C TRP A 68 -0.03 -4.17 0.19
N GLY A 69 -0.07 -2.83 0.29
CA GLY A 69 0.52 -2.09 1.40
C GLY A 69 -0.12 -2.47 2.74
N ASN A 70 -1.45 -2.57 2.80
CA ASN A 70 -2.15 -3.02 4.00
C ASN A 70 -1.87 -4.50 4.32
N VAL A 71 -1.76 -5.38 3.31
CA VAL A 71 -1.35 -6.78 3.51
C VAL A 71 0.04 -6.88 4.13
N SER A 72 1.00 -6.15 3.57
CA SER A 72 2.38 -6.09 4.06
C SER A 72 2.42 -5.63 5.51
N LEU A 73 1.74 -4.51 5.81
CA LEU A 73 1.69 -3.95 7.15
C LEU A 73 1.07 -4.93 8.16
N GLY A 74 -0.01 -5.61 7.78
CA GLY A 74 -0.65 -6.61 8.61
C GLY A 74 0.26 -7.79 8.96
N LEU A 75 1.02 -8.32 7.98
CA LEU A 75 1.97 -9.41 8.18
C LEU A 75 3.18 -8.98 9.02
N GLU A 76 3.73 -7.80 8.76
CA GLU A 76 4.85 -7.23 9.53
C GLU A 76 4.46 -7.01 11.00
N LEU A 77 3.26 -6.47 11.25
CA LEU A 77 2.76 -6.24 12.60
C LEU A 77 2.39 -7.52 13.32
N SER A 78 1.77 -8.48 12.62
CA SER A 78 1.53 -9.83 13.16
C SER A 78 2.82 -10.47 13.64
N ASN A 79 3.88 -10.41 12.83
CA ASN A 79 5.18 -10.99 13.19
C ASN A 79 5.89 -10.20 14.30
N TYR A 80 5.81 -8.87 14.27
CA TYR A 80 6.42 -8.01 15.29
C TYR A 80 5.77 -8.17 16.67
N LEU A 81 4.44 -8.25 16.72
CA LEU A 81 3.65 -8.37 17.95
C LEU A 81 3.51 -9.82 18.42
N GLY A 82 3.80 -10.80 17.56
CA GLY A 82 3.57 -12.21 17.86
C GLY A 82 2.09 -12.58 17.96
N VAL A 83 1.23 -11.87 17.23
CA VAL A 83 -0.23 -12.06 17.26
C VAL A 83 -0.74 -12.54 15.90
N PRO A 84 -1.82 -13.34 15.85
CA PRO A 84 -2.35 -13.83 14.59
C PRO A 84 -2.75 -12.72 13.62
N VAL A 85 -2.47 -12.91 12.33
CA VAL A 85 -2.87 -11.95 11.28
C VAL A 85 -4.40 -11.83 11.18
N SER A 86 -5.15 -12.87 11.58
CA SER A 86 -6.61 -12.84 11.71
C SER A 86 -7.10 -11.75 12.66
N ASP A 87 -6.38 -11.55 13.77
CA ASP A 87 -6.77 -10.63 14.84
C ASP A 87 -6.49 -9.19 14.39
N ILE A 88 -5.35 -8.98 13.71
CA ILE A 88 -5.03 -7.72 13.03
C ILE A 88 -6.08 -7.40 11.97
N LEU A 89 -6.46 -8.38 11.14
CA LEU A 89 -7.46 -8.23 10.10
C LEU A 89 -8.85 -7.88 10.66
N GLY A 90 -9.24 -8.50 11.79
CA GLY A 90 -10.49 -8.18 12.49
C GLY A 90 -10.53 -6.71 12.91
N ILE A 91 -9.48 -6.22 13.59
CA ILE A 91 -9.39 -4.83 14.05
C ILE A 91 -9.42 -3.85 12.85
N TYR A 92 -8.71 -4.18 11.77
CA TYR A 92 -8.70 -3.37 10.55
C TYR A 92 -10.11 -3.24 9.95
N ARG A 93 -10.84 -4.36 9.83
CA ARG A 93 -12.20 -4.39 9.27
C ARG A 93 -13.25 -3.70 10.15
N GLU A 94 -13.07 -3.74 11.47
CA GLU A 94 -13.92 -3.00 12.41
C GLU A 94 -13.76 -1.47 12.29
N ASN A 95 -12.67 -0.99 11.67
CA ASN A 95 -12.29 0.42 11.62
C ASN A 95 -11.87 0.88 10.19
N PRO A 96 -12.79 0.83 9.20
CA PRO A 96 -12.46 1.03 7.79
C PRO A 96 -12.13 2.49 7.41
N GLU A 97 -12.48 3.48 8.24
CA GLU A 97 -12.29 4.93 7.96
C GLU A 97 -10.83 5.41 8.14
N GLY A 98 -9.85 4.55 7.80
CA GLY A 98 -8.42 4.89 7.89
C GLY A 98 -7.82 4.84 9.30
N ASN A 99 -8.63 4.56 10.32
CA ASN A 99 -8.21 4.49 11.72
C ASN A 99 -7.76 3.10 12.17
N GLY A 100 -7.99 2.05 11.38
CA GLY A 100 -7.73 0.66 11.78
C GLY A 100 -6.31 0.38 12.27
N TRP A 101 -5.30 1.03 11.70
CA TRP A 101 -3.92 0.86 12.13
C TRP A 101 -3.59 1.62 13.43
N GLY A 102 -4.09 2.85 13.58
CA GLY A 102 -3.94 3.63 14.81
C GLY A 102 -4.65 2.98 16.01
N VAL A 103 -5.86 2.46 15.79
CA VAL A 103 -6.65 1.70 16.78
C VAL A 103 -5.93 0.40 17.15
N MET A 104 -5.36 -0.29 16.16
CA MET A 104 -4.56 -1.50 16.40
C MET A 104 -3.35 -1.21 17.29
N ALA A 105 -2.57 -0.17 16.98
CA ALA A 105 -1.42 0.24 17.77
C ALA A 105 -1.79 0.52 19.23
N GLN A 106 -2.90 1.23 19.45
CA GLN A 106 -3.41 1.51 20.78
C GLN A 106 -3.83 0.23 21.52
N ARG A 107 -4.54 -0.69 20.84
CA ARG A 107 -5.01 -1.94 21.44
C ARG A 107 -3.84 -2.81 21.91
N TYR A 108 -2.72 -2.79 21.21
CA TYR A 108 -1.49 -3.51 21.59
C TYR A 108 -0.51 -2.67 22.41
N GLY A 109 -0.94 -1.51 22.93
CA GLY A 109 -0.16 -0.71 23.87
C GLY A 109 1.03 0.04 23.26
N ILE A 110 1.14 0.11 21.94
CA ILE A 110 2.15 0.92 21.25
C ILE A 110 1.74 2.38 21.34
N LYS A 111 2.20 3.06 22.39
CA LYS A 111 1.93 4.49 22.60
C LYS A 111 2.91 5.34 21.78
N PRO A 112 2.45 6.27 20.95
CA PRO A 112 3.30 7.30 20.35
C PRO A 112 4.29 7.92 21.33
N GLY A 113 5.54 8.05 20.89
CA GLY A 113 6.66 8.51 21.70
C GLY A 113 7.22 7.48 22.69
N SER A 114 6.61 6.31 22.85
CA SER A 114 7.20 5.22 23.65
C SER A 114 8.43 4.63 22.98
N PRO A 115 9.35 4.01 23.75
CA PRO A 115 10.44 3.22 23.19
C PRO A 115 9.95 2.15 22.20
N GLU A 116 8.83 1.49 22.49
CA GLU A 116 8.17 0.51 21.63
C GLU A 116 7.77 1.12 20.29
N PHE A 117 7.15 2.30 20.32
CA PHE A 117 6.76 3.04 19.12
C PHE A 117 7.97 3.43 18.27
N HIS A 118 9.04 3.92 18.88
CA HIS A 118 10.27 4.24 18.17
C HIS A 118 10.92 3.00 17.54
N ARG A 119 10.94 1.86 18.25
CA ARG A 119 11.42 0.58 17.70
C ARG A 119 10.59 0.13 16.51
N MET A 120 9.27 0.21 16.63
CA MET A 120 8.34 -0.12 15.55
C MET A 120 8.58 0.79 14.33
N LYS A 121 8.70 2.11 14.53
CA LYS A 121 8.96 3.06 13.43
C LYS A 121 10.28 2.77 12.72
N ALA A 122 11.35 2.51 13.49
CA ALA A 122 12.64 2.14 12.92
C ALA A 122 12.57 0.82 12.13
N MET A 123 11.83 -0.17 12.65
CA MET A 123 11.56 -1.42 11.97
C MET A 123 10.82 -1.19 10.65
N MET A 124 9.73 -0.41 10.64
CA MET A 124 8.97 -0.10 9.43
C MET A 124 9.80 0.66 8.39
N GLY A 125 10.62 1.62 8.82
CA GLY A 125 11.53 2.32 7.91
C GLY A 125 12.55 1.39 7.26
N LYS A 126 13.06 0.40 8.00
CA LYS A 126 13.91 -0.66 7.45
C LYS A 126 13.14 -1.56 6.47
N ARG A 127 11.91 -1.96 6.82
CA ARG A 127 11.05 -2.78 5.96
C ARG A 127 10.69 -2.08 4.66
N ASN A 128 10.38 -0.79 4.71
CA ASN A 128 10.06 -0.01 3.52
C ASN A 128 11.23 0.00 2.53
N ARG A 129 12.46 0.27 3.02
CA ARG A 129 13.67 0.21 2.19
C ARG A 129 13.90 -1.18 1.60
N ASN A 130 13.76 -2.23 2.42
CA ASN A 130 13.90 -3.61 1.94
C ASN A 130 12.90 -3.91 0.82
N TRP A 131 11.65 -3.46 0.94
CA TRP A 131 10.64 -3.64 -0.10
C TRP A 131 10.96 -2.86 -1.37
N ASN A 132 11.43 -1.62 -1.24
CA ASN A 132 11.91 -0.84 -2.38
C ASN A 132 12.98 -1.63 -3.15
N ASP A 133 13.99 -2.15 -2.45
CA ASP A 133 15.09 -2.91 -3.07
C ASP A 133 14.58 -4.20 -3.73
N ILE A 134 13.62 -4.91 -3.11
CA ILE A 134 13.00 -6.11 -3.67
C ILE A 134 12.27 -5.79 -4.97
N PHE A 135 11.47 -4.72 -5.00
CA PHE A 135 10.72 -4.33 -6.19
C PHE A 135 11.64 -3.79 -7.30
N ASP A 136 12.70 -3.07 -6.96
CA ASP A 136 13.71 -2.61 -7.91
C ASP A 136 14.44 -3.79 -8.57
N ASP A 137 14.87 -4.77 -7.78
CA ASP A 137 15.54 -5.96 -8.29
C ASP A 137 14.60 -6.89 -9.05
N TYR A 138 13.34 -6.99 -8.63
CA TYR A 138 12.31 -7.70 -9.39
C TYR A 138 12.05 -7.01 -10.74
N GLY A 139 12.03 -5.69 -10.79
CA GLY A 139 11.88 -4.92 -12.03
C GLY A 139 12.98 -5.25 -13.06
N LYS A 140 14.22 -5.43 -12.59
CA LYS A 140 15.40 -5.77 -13.42
C LYS A 140 15.43 -7.24 -13.84
N THR A 141 15.07 -8.16 -12.95
CA THR A 141 15.31 -9.61 -13.14
C THR A 141 14.06 -10.41 -13.51
N ARG A 142 12.87 -9.91 -13.13
CA ARG A 142 11.58 -10.63 -13.17
C ARG A 142 11.58 -11.96 -12.41
N ASN A 143 12.54 -12.19 -11.51
CA ASN A 143 12.64 -13.39 -10.69
C ASN A 143 12.10 -13.11 -9.28
N PRO A 144 11.00 -13.74 -8.83
CA PRO A 144 10.43 -13.47 -7.52
C PRO A 144 11.31 -13.97 -6.35
N SER A 145 12.29 -14.84 -6.61
CA SER A 145 13.24 -15.33 -5.60
C SER A 145 14.11 -14.22 -5.02
N VAL A 146 14.20 -13.04 -5.66
CA VAL A 146 14.88 -11.86 -5.11
C VAL A 146 14.35 -11.47 -3.73
N ALA A 147 13.06 -11.74 -3.47
CA ALA A 147 12.39 -11.47 -2.20
C ALA A 147 12.85 -12.37 -1.04
N GLN A 148 13.55 -13.48 -1.34
CA GLN A 148 14.09 -14.38 -0.32
C GLN A 148 15.29 -13.81 0.43
N ARG A 149 16.05 -12.88 -0.18
CA ARG A 149 17.27 -12.31 0.43
C ARG A 149 17.02 -11.59 1.75
N ASN A 150 15.82 -11.03 1.91
CA ASN A 150 15.39 -10.35 3.13
C ASN A 150 14.16 -11.04 3.76
N ARG A 151 13.98 -12.33 3.50
CA ARG A 151 12.79 -13.10 3.90
C ARG A 151 12.49 -12.93 5.39
N LEU A 152 11.21 -12.75 5.67
CA LEU A 152 10.63 -12.69 7.00
C LEU A 152 9.55 -13.76 7.11
N PRO A 153 9.92 -15.04 7.33
CA PRO A 153 8.94 -16.12 7.37
C PRO A 153 7.97 -15.87 8.53
N VAL A 154 6.68 -15.77 8.21
CA VAL A 154 5.65 -15.61 9.23
C VAL A 154 5.43 -16.96 9.89
N ASN A 155 5.48 -17.00 11.22
CA ASN A 155 5.23 -18.23 11.97
C ASN A 155 3.84 -18.78 11.60
N LYS A 156 3.78 -20.06 11.21
CA LYS A 156 2.53 -20.71 10.78
C LYS A 156 1.41 -20.61 11.82
N GLY A 157 1.74 -20.59 13.12
CA GLY A 157 0.75 -20.40 14.20
C GLY A 157 0.12 -19.01 14.25
N LEU A 158 0.73 -18.02 13.59
CA LEU A 158 0.19 -16.67 13.41
C LEU A 158 -0.69 -16.56 12.15
N ILE A 159 -0.63 -17.55 11.26
CA ILE A 159 -1.52 -17.67 10.11
C ILE A 159 -2.75 -18.52 10.53
N ARG A 160 -3.73 -17.87 11.16
CA ARG A 160 -5.02 -18.48 11.57
C ARG A 160 -6.15 -18.20 10.57
N LEU A 161 -5.84 -18.31 9.29
CA LEU A 161 -6.85 -18.26 8.22
C LEU A 161 -6.93 -19.64 7.61
N ASP A 162 -8.12 -20.24 7.58
CA ASP A 162 -8.30 -21.53 6.95
C ASP A 162 -7.96 -21.41 5.45
N PRO A 163 -7.12 -22.31 4.90
CA PRO A 163 -6.77 -22.27 3.49
C PRO A 163 -8.01 -22.57 2.64
N MET A 164 -8.34 -21.68 1.69
CA MET A 164 -9.42 -21.91 0.72
C MET A 164 -9.18 -23.20 -0.06
N SER A 165 -10.27 -23.88 -0.43
CA SER A 165 -10.22 -25.08 -1.24
C SER A 165 -9.69 -24.79 -2.65
N SER A 166 -9.14 -25.82 -3.31
CA SER A 166 -8.60 -25.71 -4.68
C SER A 166 -9.64 -25.21 -5.70
N LYS A 167 -10.91 -25.57 -5.51
CA LYS A 167 -12.03 -25.13 -6.34
C LYS A 167 -12.30 -23.63 -6.18
N GLU A 168 -12.29 -23.14 -4.94
CA GLU A 168 -12.46 -21.71 -4.63
C GLU A 168 -11.29 -20.90 -5.18
N MET A 169 -10.06 -21.39 -5.03
CA MET A 169 -8.87 -20.72 -5.56
C MET A 169 -8.91 -20.59 -7.08
N LYS A 170 -9.32 -21.65 -7.79
CA LYS A 170 -9.46 -21.61 -9.26
C LYS A 170 -10.49 -20.57 -9.71
N GLN A 171 -11.58 -20.44 -8.96
CA GLN A 171 -12.60 -19.43 -9.23
C GLN A 171 -12.05 -18.02 -9.00
N ILE A 172 -11.34 -17.79 -7.90
CA ILE A 172 -10.77 -16.48 -7.59
C ILE A 172 -9.71 -16.06 -8.60
N ASN A 173 -8.80 -16.97 -8.98
CA ASN A 173 -7.79 -16.67 -10.01
C ASN A 173 -8.44 -16.22 -11.33
N LYS A 174 -9.55 -16.86 -11.71
CA LYS A 174 -10.34 -16.48 -12.88
C LYS A 174 -10.96 -15.08 -12.75
N GLU A 175 -11.41 -14.70 -11.55
CA GLU A 175 -11.93 -13.35 -11.30
C GLU A 175 -10.83 -12.29 -11.27
N ILE A 176 -9.67 -12.57 -10.67
CA ILE A 176 -8.49 -11.69 -10.69
C ILE A 176 -8.06 -11.44 -12.14
N GLU A 177 -7.95 -12.50 -12.96
CA GLU A 177 -7.58 -12.37 -14.37
C GLU A 177 -8.57 -11.49 -15.14
N LYS A 178 -9.89 -11.69 -14.93
CA LYS A 178 -10.93 -10.83 -15.53
C LYS A 178 -10.80 -9.38 -15.08
N ARG A 179 -10.57 -9.14 -13.79
CA ARG A 179 -10.41 -7.80 -13.22
C ARG A 179 -9.20 -7.09 -13.82
N ASN A 180 -8.04 -7.76 -13.87
CA ASN A 180 -6.81 -7.22 -14.44
C ASN A 180 -6.97 -6.88 -15.92
N LYS A 181 -7.68 -7.73 -16.68
CA LYS A 181 -8.01 -7.45 -18.08
C LYS A 181 -8.93 -6.24 -18.25
N LYS A 182 -9.85 -5.98 -17.31
CA LYS A 182 -10.70 -4.78 -17.30
C LYS A 182 -9.88 -3.53 -16.99
N ILE A 183 -9.04 -3.57 -15.95
CA ILE A 183 -8.16 -2.47 -15.54
C ILE A 183 -7.26 -2.05 -16.71
N TYR A 184 -6.57 -3.01 -17.33
CA TYR A 184 -5.71 -2.75 -18.49
C TYR A 184 -6.47 -2.06 -19.65
N LYS A 185 -7.71 -2.50 -19.93
CA LYS A 185 -8.54 -1.88 -20.97
C LYS A 185 -8.96 -0.46 -20.61
N SER A 186 -9.33 -0.20 -19.35
CA SER A 186 -9.69 1.14 -18.89
C SER A 186 -8.50 2.10 -18.93
N GLU A 187 -7.33 1.67 -18.45
CA GLU A 187 -6.10 2.47 -18.47
C GLU A 187 -5.70 2.82 -19.90
N LYS A 188 -5.74 1.85 -20.81
CA LYS A 188 -5.46 2.08 -22.23
C LYS A 188 -6.42 3.09 -22.86
N LYS A 189 -7.69 3.10 -22.44
CA LYS A 189 -8.68 4.08 -22.91
C LYS A 189 -8.36 5.47 -22.34
N MET A 190 -8.06 5.57 -21.04
CA MET A 190 -7.69 6.84 -20.41
C MET A 190 -6.42 7.43 -21.02
N MET A 191 -5.38 6.63 -21.25
CA MET A 191 -4.14 7.07 -21.91
C MET A 191 -4.40 7.67 -23.30
N LYS A 192 -5.26 7.04 -24.10
CA LYS A 192 -5.63 7.57 -25.42
C LYS A 192 -6.40 8.89 -25.34
N GLU A 193 -7.26 9.06 -24.34
CA GLU A 193 -7.96 10.34 -24.14
C GLU A 193 -7.00 11.43 -23.65
N TRP A 194 -6.13 11.09 -22.70
CA TRP A 194 -5.09 11.98 -22.20
C TRP A 194 -4.14 12.45 -23.31
N GLU A 195 -3.70 11.56 -24.21
CA GLU A 195 -2.89 11.93 -25.39
C GLU A 195 -3.62 12.89 -26.34
N LYS A 196 -4.94 12.75 -26.50
CA LYS A 196 -5.75 13.68 -27.32
C LYS A 196 -5.85 15.04 -26.65
N GLU A 197 -6.07 15.07 -25.34
CA GLU A 197 -6.14 16.31 -24.55
C GLU A 197 -4.80 17.04 -24.54
N ASP A 198 -3.71 16.35 -24.25
CA ASP A 198 -2.35 16.91 -24.29
C ASP A 198 -2.03 17.52 -25.66
N ARG A 199 -2.40 16.82 -26.75
CA ARG A 199 -2.26 17.36 -28.11
C ARG A 199 -3.05 18.65 -28.33
N LYS A 200 -4.26 18.78 -27.76
CA LYS A 200 -5.08 20.01 -27.86
C LYS A 200 -4.43 21.14 -27.07
N ILE A 201 -3.98 20.86 -25.85
CA ILE A 201 -3.30 21.82 -24.98
C ILE A 201 -2.06 22.36 -25.68
N ARG A 202 -1.18 21.49 -26.19
CA ARG A 202 0.03 21.91 -26.94
C ARG A 202 -0.29 22.84 -28.09
N LYS A 203 -1.30 22.52 -28.91
CA LYS A 203 -1.74 23.38 -30.03
C LYS A 203 -2.23 24.74 -29.55
N GLN A 204 -2.97 24.79 -28.43
CA GLN A 204 -3.48 26.03 -27.86
C GLN A 204 -2.34 26.88 -27.28
N THR A 205 -1.42 26.28 -26.52
CA THR A 205 -0.23 26.95 -25.99
C THR A 205 0.65 27.51 -27.10
N GLU A 206 0.82 26.77 -28.20
CA GLU A 206 1.61 27.24 -29.33
C GLU A 206 0.95 28.40 -30.08
N LYS A 207 -0.39 28.41 -30.19
CA LYS A 207 -1.15 29.56 -30.72
C LYS A 207 -0.97 30.79 -29.83
N ILE A 208 -1.16 30.64 -28.52
CA ILE A 208 -0.97 31.73 -27.55
C ILE A 208 0.47 32.29 -27.64
N ARG A 209 1.48 31.42 -27.71
CA ARG A 209 2.89 31.84 -27.88
C ARG A 209 3.11 32.63 -29.16
N LYS A 210 2.52 32.19 -30.28
CA LYS A 210 2.61 32.90 -31.57
C LYS A 210 1.90 34.26 -31.53
N GLU A 211 0.75 34.35 -30.86
CA GLU A 211 0.01 35.61 -30.68
C GLU A 211 0.76 36.58 -29.77
N GLN A 212 1.28 36.11 -28.63
CA GLN A 212 2.11 36.91 -27.74
C GLN A 212 3.38 37.41 -28.45
N GLY A 213 4.07 36.56 -29.21
CA GLY A 213 5.24 36.98 -30.00
C GLY A 213 4.90 38.03 -31.08
N LYS A 214 3.72 37.93 -31.70
CA LYS A 214 3.22 38.97 -32.63
C LYS A 214 2.88 40.27 -31.91
N GLN A 215 2.30 40.22 -30.71
CA GLN A 215 2.01 41.42 -29.91
C GLN A 215 3.28 42.10 -29.39
N MET A 216 4.29 41.34 -28.93
CA MET A 216 5.58 41.89 -28.50
C MET A 216 6.29 42.63 -29.64
N LYS A 217 6.31 42.01 -30.84
CA LYS A 217 6.80 42.64 -32.09
C LYS A 217 6.06 43.93 -32.43
N LYS A 218 4.74 43.98 -32.23
CA LYS A 218 3.89 45.14 -32.53
C LYS A 218 4.06 46.29 -31.51
N ASN A 219 4.37 45.96 -30.26
CA ASN A 219 4.55 46.92 -29.17
C ASN A 219 6.00 47.40 -28.99
N GLY A 220 6.90 47.09 -29.93
CA GLY A 220 8.30 47.53 -29.89
C GLY A 220 9.13 46.98 -28.73
N LYS A 221 8.60 45.99 -27.99
CA LYS A 221 9.30 45.29 -26.92
C LYS A 221 9.92 44.03 -27.50
N TRP A 222 11.15 44.17 -27.99
CA TRP A 222 12.05 43.04 -28.23
C TRP A 222 13.08 42.99 -27.12
#